data_AF-A0A947LWZ1-F1
#
_entry.id   AF-A0A947LWZ1-F1
#
_cell.length_a   1.000
_cell.length_b   1.000
_cell.length_c   1.000
_cell.angle_alpha   90.00
_cell.angle_beta   90.00
_cell.angle_gamma   90.00
#
_symmetry.space_group_name_H-M   'P 1'
#
loop_
_entity.id
_entity.type
_entity.pdbx_description
1 polymer ?
#
loop_
_entity_poly.entity_id
_entity_poly.type
_entity_poly.pdbx_seq_one_letter_code
_entity_poly.pdbx_strand_id
1 'polypeptide(L)'
;VLDAFPYTGATVTAHSLWMGVPVITLAGPSPIHRSATSMMNTVGHPEFVAQTQDNYVAIAQRWAADIPGLAALRSGLRARMLASPLMDGAAVTQDLEDKLREVWQAWCKSQKKPRRTSKKSQDNSNQTGESK
;
A
#
# COMPACT_ATOMS: atom_id res chain seq x y z
N VAL A 1 -8.41 18.05 -8.57
CA VAL A 1 -7.90 18.35 -7.21
C VAL A 1 -6.38 18.26 -7.24
N LEU A 2 -5.72 19.13 -6.49
CA LEU A 2 -4.27 19.08 -6.28
C LEU A 2 -4.03 18.36 -4.95
N ASP A 3 -3.39 17.20 -5.00
CA ASP A 3 -3.02 16.43 -3.81
C ASP A 3 -1.81 17.04 -3.11
N ALA A 4 -1.77 16.93 -1.78
CA ALA A 4 -0.65 17.40 -0.98
C ALA A 4 0.49 16.36 -0.97
N PHE A 5 1.72 16.83 -0.79
CA PHE A 5 2.89 16.00 -0.56
C PHE A 5 3.75 16.65 0.53
N PRO A 6 4.46 15.89 1.39
CA PRO A 6 4.74 14.45 1.31
C PRO A 6 3.59 13.51 1.70
N TYR A 7 2.60 13.97 2.47
CA TYR A 7 1.49 13.12 2.92
C TYR A 7 0.32 13.19 1.94
N THR A 8 0.15 12.15 1.13
CA THR A 8 -0.91 12.11 0.11
C THR A 8 -2.28 11.79 0.68
N GLY A 9 -3.32 12.30 0.03
CA GLY A 9 -4.70 11.94 0.32
C GLY A 9 -4.99 10.47 0.00
N ALA A 10 -5.79 9.84 0.85
CA ALA A 10 -6.38 8.52 0.58
C ALA A 10 -7.91 8.64 0.42
N THR A 11 -8.65 8.83 1.51
CA THR A 11 -10.12 8.92 1.48
C THR A 11 -10.62 10.10 0.65
N VAL A 12 -9.97 11.26 0.77
CA VAL A 12 -10.34 12.45 -0.02
C VAL A 12 -10.09 12.26 -1.52
N THR A 13 -9.05 11.49 -1.88
CA THR A 13 -8.76 11.10 -3.26
C THR A 13 -9.86 10.17 -3.78
N ALA A 14 -10.24 9.15 -3.01
CA ALA A 14 -11.33 8.25 -3.36
C ALA A 14 -12.66 9.00 -3.55
N HIS A 15 -13.01 9.93 -2.65
CA HIS A 15 -14.19 10.78 -2.81
C HIS A 15 -14.10 11.67 -4.05
N SER A 16 -12.94 12.25 -4.34
CA SER A 16 -12.75 13.06 -5.54
C SER A 16 -13.03 12.24 -6.80
N LEU A 17 -12.46 11.03 -6.89
CA LEU A 17 -12.67 10.10 -8.00
C LEU A 17 -14.15 9.69 -8.13
N TRP A 18 -14.82 9.41 -7.00
CA TRP A 18 -16.25 9.08 -6.97
C TRP A 18 -17.14 10.22 -7.48
N MET A 19 -16.74 11.46 -7.23
CA MET A 19 -17.41 12.67 -7.74
C MET A 19 -16.97 13.04 -9.18
N GLY A 20 -16.20 12.18 -9.84
CA GLY A 20 -15.73 12.40 -11.20
C GLY A 20 -14.67 13.48 -11.30
N VAL A 21 -13.94 13.78 -10.23
CA VAL A 21 -12.87 14.79 -10.20
C VAL A 21 -11.50 14.11 -10.20
N PRO A 22 -10.65 14.31 -11.22
CA PRO A 22 -9.31 13.75 -11.22
C PRO A 22 -8.41 14.42 -10.16
N VAL A 23 -7.40 13.68 -9.70
CA VAL A 23 -6.47 14.12 -8.66
C VAL A 23 -5.05 14.08 -9.22
N ILE A 24 -4.36 15.22 -9.21
CA ILE A 24 -2.93 15.30 -9.54
C ILE A 24 -2.14 15.02 -8.27
N THR A 25 -1.21 14.07 -8.30
CA THR A 25 -0.43 13.64 -7.13
C THR A 25 1.04 13.50 -7.49
N LEU A 26 1.93 13.62 -6.51
CA LEU A 26 3.38 13.46 -6.68
C LEU A 26 3.82 12.10 -6.12
N ALA A 27 4.38 11.25 -6.99
CA ALA A 27 4.91 9.96 -6.58
C ALA A 27 6.13 10.15 -5.65
N GLY A 28 6.07 9.57 -4.46
CA GLY A 28 7.17 9.58 -3.49
C GLY A 28 7.66 8.18 -3.10
N PRO A 29 8.74 8.09 -2.32
CA PRO A 29 9.39 6.81 -1.98
C PRO A 29 8.65 6.01 -0.90
N SER A 30 7.83 6.67 -0.07
CA SER A 30 7.11 6.03 1.05
C SER A 30 5.71 5.55 0.63
N PRO A 31 5.17 4.47 1.19
CA PRO A 31 3.77 4.06 0.99
C PRO A 31 2.77 5.18 1.26
N ILE A 32 3.03 6.03 2.27
CA ILE A 32 2.17 7.17 2.63
C ILE A 32 2.15 8.24 1.53
N HIS A 33 3.22 8.33 0.72
CA HIS A 33 3.30 9.21 -0.44
C HIS A 33 2.63 8.61 -1.68
N ARG A 34 2.17 7.35 -1.63
CA ARG A 34 1.77 6.59 -2.82
C ARG A 34 0.31 6.17 -2.80
N SER A 35 -0.47 6.57 -1.80
CA SER A 35 -1.91 6.25 -1.72
C SER A 35 -2.65 6.77 -2.95
N ALA A 36 -2.56 8.08 -3.23
CA ALA A 36 -3.19 8.68 -4.40
C ALA A 36 -2.56 8.17 -5.71
N THR A 37 -1.24 7.95 -5.73
CA THR A 37 -0.55 7.37 -6.88
C THR A 37 -1.12 5.99 -7.24
N SER A 38 -1.31 5.12 -6.24
CA SER A 38 -1.89 3.79 -6.43
C SER A 38 -3.31 3.91 -7.00
N MET A 39 -4.15 4.76 -6.40
CA MET A 39 -5.53 4.97 -6.87
C MET A 39 -5.59 5.45 -8.32
N MET A 40 -4.78 6.45 -8.70
CA MET A 40 -4.76 6.97 -10.08
C MET A 40 -4.32 5.91 -11.09
N ASN A 41 -3.36 5.05 -10.74
CA ASN A 41 -2.96 3.92 -11.57
C ASN A 41 -4.07 2.87 -11.67
N THR A 42 -4.74 2.54 -10.57
CA THR A 42 -5.83 1.54 -10.54
C THR A 42 -7.05 1.99 -11.33
N VAL A 43 -7.39 3.28 -11.28
CA VAL A 43 -8.42 3.84 -12.17
C VAL A 43 -7.86 4.14 -13.56
N GLY A 44 -6.65 3.70 -13.94
CA GLY A 44 -6.12 3.84 -15.30
C GLY A 44 -5.95 5.27 -15.79
N HIS A 45 -5.54 6.20 -14.92
CA HIS A 45 -5.18 7.57 -15.26
C HIS A 45 -3.77 7.93 -14.73
N PRO A 46 -2.72 7.20 -15.15
CA PRO A 46 -1.33 7.46 -14.71
C PRO A 46 -0.82 8.84 -15.14
N GLU A 47 -1.43 9.50 -16.13
CA GLU A 47 -1.06 10.83 -16.60
C GLU A 47 -1.28 11.96 -15.56
N PHE A 48 -1.93 11.67 -14.45
CA PHE A 48 -2.06 12.58 -13.29
C PHE A 48 -1.04 12.32 -12.18
N VAL A 49 -0.14 11.34 -12.37
CA VAL A 49 0.91 10.99 -11.41
C VAL A 49 2.22 11.67 -11.84
N ALA A 50 2.60 12.70 -11.11
CA ALA A 50 3.85 13.40 -11.31
C ALA A 50 5.04 12.66 -10.71
N GLN A 51 6.20 12.76 -11.34
CA GLN A 51 7.48 12.20 -10.84
C GLN A 51 8.38 13.25 -10.19
N THR A 52 8.15 14.53 -10.49
CA THR A 52 8.88 15.68 -9.93
C THR A 52 7.90 16.82 -9.67
N GLN A 53 8.31 17.81 -8.86
CA GLN A 53 7.49 18.99 -8.59
C GLN A 53 7.23 19.80 -9.87
N ASP A 54 8.22 19.94 -10.74
CA ASP A 54 8.03 20.63 -12.04
C ASP A 54 7.02 19.89 -12.92
N ASN A 55 7.08 18.56 -12.94
CA ASN A 55 6.12 17.74 -13.67
C ASN A 55 4.70 17.88 -13.10
N TYR A 56 4.57 17.97 -11.77
CA TYR A 56 3.29 18.21 -11.10
C TYR A 56 2.65 19.52 -11.57
N VAL A 57 3.43 20.60 -11.60
CA VAL A 57 2.98 21.92 -12.09
C VAL A 57 2.61 21.84 -13.57
N ALA A 58 3.43 21.18 -14.40
CA ALA A 58 3.17 21.04 -15.83
C ALA A 58 1.87 20.26 -16.12
N ILE A 59 1.59 19.19 -15.38
CA ILE A 59 0.32 18.45 -15.48
C ILE A 59 -0.85 19.35 -15.11
N ALA A 60 -0.72 20.13 -14.03
CA ALA A 60 -1.76 21.05 -13.58
C ALA A 60 -2.05 22.13 -14.63
N GLN A 61 -1.01 22.74 -15.21
CA GLN A 61 -1.15 23.74 -16.26
C GLN A 61 -1.79 23.16 -17.52
N ARG A 62 -1.38 21.97 -17.96
CA ARG A 62 -1.94 21.30 -19.13
C ARG A 62 -3.45 21.08 -18.98
N TRP A 63 -3.88 20.48 -17.88
CA TRP A 63 -5.29 20.18 -17.65
C TRP A 63 -6.13 21.41 -17.29
N ALA A 64 -5.51 22.48 -16.77
CA ALA A 64 -6.17 23.76 -16.62
C ALA A 64 -6.43 24.46 -17.96
N ALA A 65 -5.56 24.23 -18.97
CA ALA A 65 -5.74 24.79 -20.31
C ALA A 65 -6.71 23.97 -21.18
N ASP A 66 -6.81 22.65 -20.98
CA ASP A 66 -7.67 21.75 -21.75
C ASP A 66 -9.02 21.48 -21.06
N ILE A 67 -9.91 22.49 -21.08
CA ILE A 67 -11.26 22.37 -20.51
C ILE A 67 -12.10 21.28 -21.20
N PRO A 68 -12.13 21.17 -22.55
CA PRO A 68 -12.89 20.11 -23.21
C PRO A 68 -12.41 18.70 -22.86
N GLY A 69 -11.09 18.48 -22.84
CA GLY A 69 -10.51 17.20 -22.42
C GLY A 69 -10.83 16.88 -20.96
N LEU A 70 -10.76 17.89 -20.08
CA LEU A 70 -11.11 17.71 -18.67
C LEU A 70 -12.60 17.36 -18.50
N ALA A 71 -13.51 18.00 -19.25
CA ALA A 71 -14.93 17.69 -19.22
C ALA A 71 -15.22 16.26 -19.68
N ALA A 72 -14.59 15.83 -20.78
CA ALA A 72 -14.71 14.45 -21.28
C ALA A 72 -14.22 13.44 -20.23
N LEU A 73 -13.07 13.69 -19.62
CA LEU A 73 -12.53 12.82 -18.58
C LEU A 73 -13.46 12.72 -17.36
N ARG A 74 -13.96 13.86 -16.87
CA ARG A 74 -14.86 13.92 -15.70
C ARG A 74 -16.15 13.14 -15.93
N SER A 75 -16.65 13.12 -17.17
CA SER A 75 -17.89 12.40 -17.52
C SER A 75 -17.76 10.88 -17.37
N GLY A 76 -16.57 10.31 -17.64
CA GLY A 76 -16.33 8.87 -17.56
C GLY A 76 -15.71 8.39 -16.24
N LEU A 77 -15.13 9.30 -15.45
CA LEU A 77 -14.30 8.92 -14.31
C LEU A 77 -15.06 8.17 -13.22
N ARG A 78 -16.31 8.55 -12.92
CA ARG A 78 -17.12 7.85 -11.92
C ARG A 78 -17.43 6.41 -12.33
N ALA A 79 -17.77 6.18 -13.60
CA ALA A 79 -18.03 4.83 -14.11
C ALA A 79 -16.78 3.96 -14.04
N ARG A 80 -15.61 4.54 -14.34
CA ARG A 80 -14.31 3.85 -14.23
C ARG A 80 -13.94 3.54 -12.79
N MET A 81 -14.23 4.44 -11.85
CA MET A 81 -14.06 4.19 -10.41
C MET A 81 -14.93 3.02 -9.94
N LEU A 82 -16.21 3.01 -10.31
CA LEU A 82 -17.16 1.94 -9.99
C LEU A 82 -16.74 0.58 -10.56
N ALA A 83 -16.18 0.56 -11.77
CA ALA A 83 -15.68 -0.65 -12.41
C ALA A 83 -14.28 -1.08 -11.94
N SER A 84 -13.61 -0.26 -11.13
CA SER A 84 -12.24 -0.53 -10.69
C SER A 84 -12.20 -1.50 -9.51
N PRO A 85 -11.08 -2.22 -9.30
CA PRO A 85 -10.85 -3.04 -8.11
C PRO A 85 -10.99 -2.29 -6.78
N LEU A 86 -10.92 -0.95 -6.79
CA LEU A 86 -11.13 -0.13 -5.58
C LEU A 86 -12.55 -0.25 -5.03
N MET A 87 -13.51 -0.67 -5.86
CA MET A 87 -14.93 -0.83 -5.49
C MET A 87 -15.36 -2.30 -5.40
N ASP A 88 -14.43 -3.24 -5.63
CA ASP A 88 -14.68 -4.67 -5.47
C ASP A 88 -14.39 -5.11 -4.03
N GLY A 89 -15.35 -4.86 -3.14
CA GLY A 89 -15.23 -5.24 -1.73
C GLY A 89 -15.09 -6.75 -1.52
N ALA A 90 -15.75 -7.56 -2.35
CA ALA A 90 -15.72 -9.02 -2.23
C ALA A 90 -14.32 -9.58 -2.54
N ALA A 91 -13.70 -9.11 -3.64
CA ALA A 91 -12.34 -9.49 -3.99
C ALA A 91 -11.34 -9.07 -2.90
N VAL A 92 -11.46 -7.84 -2.38
CA VAL A 92 -10.59 -7.37 -1.29
C VAL A 92 -10.74 -8.22 -0.02
N THR A 93 -11.96 -8.59 0.34
CA THR A 93 -12.21 -9.46 1.50
C THR A 93 -11.62 -10.85 1.27
N GLN A 94 -11.81 -11.44 0.10
CA GLN A 94 -11.27 -12.75 -0.22
C GLN A 94 -9.73 -12.76 -0.17
N ASP A 95 -9.07 -11.78 -0.80
CA ASP A 95 -7.61 -11.65 -0.76
C ASP A 95 -7.08 -11.51 0.66
N LEU A 96 -7.79 -10.75 1.50
CA LEU A 96 -7.46 -10.58 2.91
C LEU A 96 -7.60 -11.89 3.70
N GLU A 97 -8.71 -12.61 3.53
CA GLU A 97 -8.98 -13.89 4.17
C GLU A 97 -7.91 -14.93 3.82
N ASP A 98 -7.54 -15.02 2.54
CA ASP A 98 -6.50 -15.94 2.07
C ASP A 98 -5.14 -15.63 2.71
N LYS A 99 -4.78 -14.35 2.81
CA LYS A 99 -3.52 -13.95 3.47
C LYS A 99 -3.55 -14.16 4.97
N LEU A 100 -4.65 -13.87 5.65
CA LEU A 100 -4.79 -14.18 7.07
C LEU A 100 -4.67 -15.68 7.33
N ARG A 101 -5.30 -16.50 6.46
CA ARG A 101 -5.22 -17.96 6.53
C ARG A 101 -3.80 -18.47 6.34
N GLU A 102 -3.07 -17.93 5.37
CA GLU A 102 -1.67 -18.26 5.08
C GLU A 102 -0.77 -17.97 6.29
N VAL A 103 -0.86 -16.74 6.82
CA VAL A 103 -0.08 -16.31 8.01
C VAL A 103 -0.39 -17.19 9.21
N TRP A 104 -1.66 -17.52 9.43
CA TRP A 104 -2.08 -18.42 10.50
C TRP A 104 -1.51 -19.84 10.34
N GLN A 105 -1.54 -20.40 9.13
CA GLN A 105 -0.94 -21.73 8.87
C GLN A 105 0.57 -21.74 9.11
N ALA A 106 1.27 -20.68 8.68
CA ALA A 106 2.71 -20.53 8.89
C ALA A 106 3.03 -20.50 10.40
N TRP A 107 2.25 -19.76 11.18
CA TRP A 107 2.40 -19.72 12.63
C TRP A 107 2.12 -21.08 13.29
N CYS A 108 1.05 -21.79 12.92
CA CYS A 108 0.78 -23.13 13.46
C CYS A 108 1.93 -24.12 13.19
N LYS A 109 2.58 -24.01 12.03
CA LYS A 109 3.74 -24.83 11.66
C LYS A 109 4.97 -24.46 12.49
N SER A 110 5.20 -23.18 12.81
CA SER A 110 6.35 -22.77 13.63
C SER A 110 6.24 -23.25 15.08
N GLN A 111 5.02 -23.41 15.62
CA GLN A 111 4.79 -23.92 16.98
C GLN A 111 5.09 -25.42 17.15
N LYS A 112 5.08 -26.20 16.07
CA LYS A 112 5.33 -27.65 16.11
C LYS A 112 6.82 -28.02 16.12
N LYS A 113 7.75 -27.06 16.02
CA LYS A 113 9.19 -27.34 16.19
C LYS A 113 9.46 -27.69 17.66
N PRO A 114 10.01 -28.89 17.98
CA PRO A 114 10.33 -29.22 19.36
C PRO A 114 11.35 -28.22 19.88
N ARG A 115 11.00 -27.56 20.99
CA ARG A 115 11.87 -26.67 21.74
C ARG A 115 13.15 -27.44 22.06
N ARG A 116 14.28 -27.01 21.48
CA ARG A 116 15.62 -27.60 21.69
C ARG A 116 15.80 -27.86 23.19
N THR A 117 15.82 -29.13 23.60
CA THR A 117 16.10 -29.53 24.97
C THR A 117 17.52 -29.09 25.30
N SER A 118 17.67 -28.12 26.19
CA SER A 118 18.95 -27.78 26.79
C SER A 118 19.44 -29.02 27.57
N LYS A 119 20.46 -29.71 27.04
CA LYS A 119 21.23 -30.69 27.81
C LYS A 119 21.77 -29.97 29.04
N LYS A 120 21.30 -30.34 30.24
CA LYS A 120 22.04 -30.16 31.49
C LYS A 120 23.35 -30.91 31.32
N SER A 121 24.48 -30.20 31.20
CA SER A 121 25.77 -30.81 31.53
C SER A 121 25.90 -30.66 33.04
N GLN A 122 25.82 -31.81 33.70
CA GLN A 122 26.05 -32.00 35.13
C GLN A 122 27.36 -31.35 35.56
N ASP A 123 27.21 -30.54 36.60
CA ASP A 123 28.17 -30.37 37.66
C ASP A 123 28.65 -31.75 38.15
N ASN A 124 29.96 -31.94 38.21
CA ASN A 124 30.55 -33.03 38.98
C ASN A 124 31.84 -32.52 39.62
N SER A 125 31.66 -31.73 40.67
CA SER A 125 32.62 -31.65 41.76
C SER A 125 32.84 -33.05 42.34
N ASN A 126 34.09 -33.53 42.33
CA ASN A 126 34.57 -34.39 43.39
C ASN A 126 36.05 -34.10 43.69
N GLN A 127 36.26 -33.67 44.93
CA GLN A 127 37.53 -33.50 45.62
C GLN A 127 38.23 -34.85 45.82
N THR A 128 39.57 -34.81 45.85
CA THR A 128 40.55 -35.54 46.71
C THR A 128 41.90 -35.34 46.01
N GLY A 129 42.93 -34.67 46.52
CA GLY A 129 43.62 -34.85 47.79
C GLY A 129 45.09 -35.16 47.47
N GLU A 130 46.02 -34.63 48.28
CA GLU A 130 47.42 -35.06 48.48
C GLU A 130 48.56 -34.54 47.56
N SER A 131 49.37 -33.66 48.18
CA SER A 131 50.82 -33.79 48.42
C SER A 131 51.80 -34.02 47.25
N LYS A 132 52.48 -32.95 46.80
CA LYS A 132 53.91 -32.66 47.07
C LYS A 132 54.36 -31.41 46.34
#